data_AF-A0A7Y5K858-F1
#
_entry.id   AF-A0A7Y5K858-F1
#
_cell.length_a   1.000
_cell.length_b   1.000
_cell.length_c   1.000
_cell.angle_alpha   90.00
_cell.angle_beta   90.00
_cell.angle_gamma   90.00
#
_symmetry.space_group_name_H-M   'P 1'
#
loop_
_entity.id
_entity.type
_entity.pdbx_description
1 polymer ?
#
loop_
_entity_poly.entity_id
_entity_poly.type
_entity_poly.pdbx_seq_one_letter_code
_entity_poly.pdbx_strand_id
1 'polypeptide(L)'
;MLRGFGIHRAATGPGRLNPYKLGIELFRDIEDRWNKGKFGKEYDECDDYAAKKNWDKQLGLGRQKIFEVRKLYNDVMFIDAFLTPEFCREHKMFVYNYNERSNLYEISDREFKAIKQKLLFLLTNFGQPFIYVEDSNYRNRGELYLRHHHEGIDLKLDEARDTLKSIQTIWTRPVNLETIIDESKTLLTFDGTEHKEIEMNK
;
A
#
# COMPACT_ATOMS: atom_id res chain seq x y z
N MET A 1 -28.15 15.95 13.52
CA MET A 1 -28.60 14.70 12.89
C MET A 1 -27.65 14.39 11.73
N LEU A 2 -26.49 13.80 12.02
CA LEU A 2 -25.45 13.45 11.04
C LEU A 2 -25.70 12.03 10.55
N ARG A 3 -26.06 11.86 9.28
CA ARG A 3 -26.19 10.54 8.64
C ARG A 3 -24.84 10.14 8.05
N GLY A 4 -24.32 9.01 8.53
CA GLY A 4 -23.05 8.43 8.09
C GLY A 4 -23.06 7.97 6.63
N PHE A 5 -21.93 8.18 5.96
CA PHE A 5 -21.66 7.64 4.64
C PHE A 5 -21.09 6.23 4.79
N GLY A 6 -21.97 5.23 4.58
CA GLY A 6 -21.61 3.83 4.50
C GLY A 6 -21.22 3.45 3.07
N ILE A 7 -20.07 2.78 2.96
CA ILE A 7 -19.58 2.14 1.73
C ILE A 7 -20.34 0.81 1.57
N HIS A 8 -21.08 0.64 0.46
CA HIS A 8 -21.87 -0.56 0.19
C HIS A 8 -21.34 -1.31 -1.05
N ARG A 9 -20.51 -2.35 -0.86
CA ARG A 9 -20.93 -3.77 -0.86
C ARG A 9 -19.75 -4.77 -0.92
N ALA A 10 -19.95 -5.84 -0.14
CA ALA A 10 -19.51 -7.24 -0.24
C ALA A 10 -18.01 -7.58 -0.42
N ALA A 11 -17.44 -8.08 0.69
CA ALA A 11 -16.18 -8.80 0.87
C ALA A 11 -14.88 -7.98 0.87
N THR A 12 -14.87 -6.89 1.64
CA THR A 12 -13.89 -6.58 2.71
C THR A 12 -14.51 -5.44 3.52
N GLY A 13 -14.26 -5.37 4.84
CA GLY A 13 -14.80 -4.28 5.67
C GLY A 13 -14.37 -2.89 5.16
N PRO A 14 -15.11 -1.82 5.52
CA PRO A 14 -14.73 -0.47 5.15
C PRO A 14 -13.31 -0.17 5.63
N GLY A 15 -12.42 0.19 4.69
CA GLY A 15 -11.06 0.64 4.98
C GLY A 15 -9.93 -0.39 4.83
N ARG A 16 -10.20 -1.66 4.52
CA ARG A 16 -9.13 -2.65 4.25
C ARG A 16 -9.25 -3.24 2.85
N LEU A 17 -8.33 -2.85 1.97
CA LEU A 17 -8.16 -3.46 0.66
C LEU A 17 -7.61 -4.89 0.83
N ASN A 18 -8.26 -5.88 0.23
CA ASN A 18 -7.78 -7.27 0.21
C ASN A 18 -6.87 -7.46 -1.01
N PRO A 19 -5.55 -7.71 -0.82
CA PRO A 19 -4.61 -7.86 -1.92
C PRO A 19 -4.96 -9.02 -2.87
N TYR A 20 -5.50 -10.13 -2.35
CA TYR A 20 -5.89 -11.28 -3.17
C TYR A 20 -7.09 -10.99 -4.05
N LYS A 21 -8.07 -10.24 -3.53
CA LYS A 21 -9.22 -9.80 -4.32
C LYS A 21 -8.78 -8.80 -5.40
N LEU A 22 -7.92 -7.85 -5.04
CA LEU A 22 -7.34 -6.89 -5.99
C LEU A 22 -6.64 -7.62 -7.13
N GLY A 23 -5.81 -8.61 -6.83
CA GLY A 23 -5.08 -9.37 -7.84
C GLY A 23 -6.00 -10.12 -8.81
N ILE A 24 -7.05 -10.77 -8.32
CA ILE A 24 -8.04 -11.47 -9.16
C ILE A 24 -8.77 -10.49 -10.08
N GLU A 25 -9.24 -9.36 -9.55
CA GLU A 25 -9.93 -8.36 -10.37
C GLU A 25 -8.99 -7.75 -11.42
N LEU A 26 -7.71 -7.50 -11.08
CA LEU A 26 -6.71 -7.06 -12.06
C LEU A 26 -6.48 -8.10 -13.17
N PHE A 27 -6.44 -9.39 -12.85
CA PHE A 27 -6.32 -10.42 -13.89
C PHE A 27 -7.54 -10.45 -14.82
N ARG A 28 -8.75 -10.23 -14.30
CA ARG A 28 -9.96 -10.12 -15.14
C ARG A 28 -9.92 -8.88 -16.02
N ASP A 29 -9.47 -7.76 -15.48
CA ASP A 29 -9.27 -6.53 -16.24
C ASP A 29 -8.24 -6.72 -17.38
N ILE A 30 -7.11 -7.37 -17.10
CA ILE A 30 -6.11 -7.72 -18.12
C ILE A 30 -6.72 -8.59 -19.21
N GLU A 31 -7.49 -9.61 -18.83
CA GLU A 31 -8.15 -10.50 -19.80
C GLU A 31 -9.11 -9.71 -20.70
N ASP A 32 -9.96 -8.85 -20.14
CA ASP A 32 -10.89 -8.02 -20.91
C ASP A 32 -10.15 -7.07 -21.85
N ARG A 33 -9.14 -6.34 -21.33
CA ARG A 33 -8.36 -5.38 -22.13
C ARG A 33 -7.65 -6.06 -23.29
N TRP A 34 -7.02 -7.20 -23.06
CA TRP A 34 -6.31 -7.90 -24.14
C TRP A 34 -7.26 -8.61 -25.12
N ASN A 35 -8.41 -9.09 -24.66
CA ASN A 35 -9.43 -9.62 -25.56
C ASN A 35 -9.99 -8.55 -26.49
N LYS A 36 -10.25 -7.34 -25.96
CA LYS A 36 -10.81 -6.22 -26.72
C LYS A 36 -9.77 -5.38 -27.46
N GLY A 37 -8.48 -5.62 -27.24
CA GLY A 37 -7.40 -4.81 -27.83
C GLY A 37 -7.29 -3.40 -27.23
N LYS A 38 -7.65 -3.21 -25.96
CA LYS A 38 -7.53 -1.95 -25.20
C LYS A 38 -6.10 -1.76 -24.67
N PHE A 39 -5.14 -1.78 -25.57
CA PHE A 39 -3.72 -1.59 -25.25
C PHE A 39 -2.97 -1.02 -26.45
N GLY A 40 -1.83 -0.40 -26.18
CA GLY A 40 -0.93 0.14 -27.19
C GLY A 40 -1.40 1.48 -27.75
N LYS A 41 -0.55 2.05 -28.61
CA LYS A 41 -0.62 3.44 -29.07
C LYS A 41 -2.01 3.87 -29.55
N GLU A 42 -2.66 3.04 -30.36
CA GLU A 42 -3.97 3.37 -30.95
C GLU A 42 -5.07 3.52 -29.91
N TYR A 43 -5.04 2.72 -28.83
CA TYR A 43 -5.99 2.86 -27.74
C TYR A 43 -5.61 4.03 -26.83
N ASP A 44 -4.33 4.18 -26.50
CA ASP A 44 -3.85 5.20 -25.56
C ASP A 44 -4.13 6.62 -26.09
N GLU A 45 -3.86 6.87 -27.38
CA GLU A 45 -4.03 8.16 -28.07
C GLU A 45 -5.46 8.42 -28.58
N CYS A 46 -6.42 7.52 -28.33
CA CYS A 46 -7.81 7.74 -28.75
C CYS A 46 -8.50 8.76 -27.81
N ASP A 47 -8.77 9.98 -28.31
CA ASP A 47 -9.46 11.02 -27.54
C ASP A 47 -11.00 10.93 -27.61
N ASP A 48 -11.54 10.11 -28.52
CA ASP A 48 -12.98 9.91 -28.64
C ASP A 48 -13.49 8.96 -27.54
N TYR A 49 -14.24 9.54 -26.60
CA TYR A 49 -14.87 8.82 -25.50
C TYR A 49 -15.83 7.70 -25.97
N ALA A 50 -16.64 7.95 -27.00
CA ALA A 50 -17.58 6.95 -27.52
C ALA A 50 -16.83 5.78 -28.18
N ALA A 51 -15.75 6.08 -28.91
CA ALA A 51 -14.88 5.05 -29.48
C ALA A 51 -14.19 4.20 -28.39
N LYS A 52 -13.58 4.84 -27.37
CA LYS A 52 -12.97 4.13 -26.23
C LYS A 52 -13.96 3.25 -25.48
N LYS A 53 -15.19 3.73 -25.27
CA LYS A 53 -16.24 2.98 -24.56
C LYS A 53 -16.69 1.73 -25.32
N ASN A 54 -16.79 1.80 -26.64
CA ASN A 54 -17.22 0.70 -27.50
C ASN A 54 -16.05 -0.10 -28.09
N TRP A 55 -14.83 0.11 -27.57
CA TRP A 55 -13.62 -0.50 -28.11
C TRP A 55 -13.64 -2.02 -27.95
N ASP A 56 -13.70 -2.72 -29.07
CA ASP A 56 -13.57 -4.16 -29.14
C ASP A 56 -13.04 -4.60 -30.51
N LYS A 57 -11.76 -4.98 -30.54
CA LYS A 57 -11.08 -5.55 -31.71
C LYS A 57 -11.18 -7.07 -31.79
N GLN A 58 -11.83 -7.72 -30.81
CA GLN A 58 -12.03 -9.16 -30.74
C GLN A 58 -10.73 -9.97 -30.93
N LEU A 59 -9.62 -9.49 -30.36
CA LEU A 59 -8.31 -10.11 -30.51
C LEU A 59 -8.18 -11.44 -29.76
N GLY A 60 -8.94 -11.62 -28.67
CA GLY A 60 -8.94 -12.87 -27.90
C GLY A 60 -7.61 -13.20 -27.20
N LEU A 61 -6.74 -12.20 -27.00
CA LEU A 61 -5.38 -12.38 -26.47
C LEU A 61 -5.30 -12.41 -24.93
N GLY A 62 -6.44 -12.27 -24.23
CA GLY A 62 -6.49 -12.09 -22.77
C GLY A 62 -5.83 -13.23 -22.01
N ARG A 63 -6.16 -14.48 -22.36
CA ARG A 63 -5.60 -15.65 -21.69
C ARG A 63 -4.09 -15.77 -21.90
N GLN A 64 -3.61 -15.50 -23.12
CA GLN A 64 -2.18 -15.48 -23.41
C GLN A 64 -1.47 -14.43 -22.55
N LYS A 65 -2.05 -13.23 -22.42
CA LYS A 65 -1.47 -12.17 -21.59
C LYS A 65 -1.42 -12.55 -20.12
N ILE A 66 -2.46 -13.18 -19.57
CA ILE A 66 -2.44 -13.68 -18.18
C ILE A 66 -1.23 -14.60 -17.95
N PHE A 67 -1.00 -15.56 -18.85
CA PHE A 67 0.13 -16.49 -18.69
C PHE A 67 1.48 -15.80 -18.85
N GLU A 68 1.59 -14.82 -19.75
CA GLU A 68 2.78 -13.98 -19.88
C GLU A 68 3.06 -13.21 -18.58
N VAL A 69 2.04 -12.57 -18.02
CA VAL A 69 2.16 -11.81 -16.76
C VAL A 69 2.61 -12.70 -15.62
N ARG A 70 1.98 -13.86 -15.46
CA ARG A 70 2.35 -14.84 -14.42
C ARG A 70 3.78 -15.39 -14.56
N LYS A 71 4.38 -15.31 -15.75
CA LYS A 71 5.75 -15.74 -16.01
C LYS A 71 6.77 -14.64 -15.75
N LEU A 72 6.42 -13.39 -16.02
CA LEU A 72 7.38 -12.28 -16.09
C LEU A 72 7.31 -11.30 -14.90
N TYR A 73 6.18 -11.25 -14.18
CA TYR A 73 5.94 -10.22 -13.16
C TYR A 73 5.85 -10.86 -11.77
N ASN A 74 6.55 -10.26 -10.81
CA ASN A 74 6.28 -10.47 -9.37
C ASN A 74 5.14 -9.55 -8.91
N ASP A 75 4.65 -9.71 -7.68
CA ASP A 75 3.47 -8.99 -7.18
C ASP A 75 3.61 -7.45 -7.23
N VAL A 76 4.80 -6.92 -6.92
CA VAL A 76 5.08 -5.48 -6.97
C VAL A 76 5.05 -4.98 -8.43
N MET A 77 5.78 -5.65 -9.33
CA MET A 77 5.81 -5.32 -10.75
C MET A 77 4.43 -5.46 -11.40
N PHE A 78 3.63 -6.43 -10.94
CA PHE A 78 2.28 -6.67 -11.43
C PHE A 78 1.35 -5.50 -11.11
N ILE A 79 1.30 -5.05 -9.86
CA ILE A 79 0.52 -3.86 -9.49
C ILE A 79 1.06 -2.62 -10.21
N ASP A 80 2.39 -2.47 -10.30
CA ASP A 80 2.97 -1.30 -10.93
C ASP A 80 2.62 -1.19 -12.43
N ALA A 81 2.65 -2.31 -13.15
CA ALA A 81 2.41 -2.33 -14.59
C ALA A 81 0.92 -2.29 -14.96
N PHE A 82 0.03 -2.89 -14.15
CA PHE A 82 -1.34 -3.16 -14.59
C PHE A 82 -2.42 -2.40 -13.83
N LEU A 83 -2.11 -1.78 -12.69
CA LEU A 83 -3.06 -0.89 -12.00
C LEU A 83 -3.19 0.42 -12.79
N THR A 84 -4.40 0.74 -13.26
CA THR A 84 -4.70 1.96 -14.02
C THR A 84 -5.69 2.87 -13.30
N PRO A 85 -5.74 4.17 -13.62
CA PRO A 85 -6.78 5.07 -13.10
C PRO A 85 -8.21 4.58 -13.44
N GLU A 86 -8.42 4.03 -14.64
CA GLU A 86 -9.69 3.47 -15.09
C GLU A 86 -10.11 2.29 -14.20
N PHE A 87 -9.20 1.36 -13.93
CA PHE A 87 -9.45 0.24 -13.05
C PHE A 87 -9.85 0.71 -11.65
N CYS A 88 -9.06 1.63 -11.06
CA CYS A 88 -9.36 2.17 -9.74
C CYS A 88 -10.74 2.87 -9.72
N ARG A 89 -11.15 3.51 -10.82
CA ARG A 89 -12.46 4.18 -10.97
C ARG A 89 -13.58 3.16 -10.99
N GLU A 90 -13.46 2.11 -11.79
CA GLU A 90 -14.46 1.05 -11.91
C GLU A 90 -14.64 0.28 -10.60
N HIS A 91 -13.56 0.05 -9.87
CA HIS A 91 -13.55 -0.65 -8.59
C HIS A 91 -13.80 0.27 -7.37
N LYS A 92 -14.15 1.54 -7.59
CA LYS A 92 -14.46 2.53 -6.53
C LYS A 92 -13.38 2.61 -5.46
N MET A 93 -12.12 2.63 -5.88
CA MET A 93 -10.97 2.76 -4.99
C MET A 93 -10.76 4.20 -4.49
N PHE A 94 -11.66 5.13 -4.83
CA PHE A 94 -11.57 6.57 -4.55
C PHE A 94 -12.75 7.10 -3.72
N VAL A 95 -12.50 8.24 -3.08
CA VAL A 95 -13.54 9.26 -2.82
C VAL A 95 -13.50 10.21 -4.00
N TYR A 96 -14.58 10.30 -4.77
CA TYR A 96 -14.60 11.10 -5.98
C TYR A 96 -14.77 12.59 -5.66
N ASN A 97 -13.92 13.44 -6.24
CA ASN A 97 -14.16 14.88 -6.31
C ASN A 97 -14.97 15.17 -7.59
N TYR A 98 -16.03 15.95 -7.45
CA TYR A 98 -16.85 16.37 -8.58
C TYR A 98 -16.16 17.53 -9.29
N ASN A 99 -15.83 17.38 -10.57
CA ASN A 99 -15.33 18.49 -11.39
C ASN A 99 -16.52 19.21 -12.02
N GLU A 100 -16.82 20.41 -11.50
CA GLU A 100 -17.94 21.25 -11.98
C GLU A 100 -17.78 21.73 -13.43
N ARG A 101 -16.55 21.77 -13.97
CA ARG A 101 -16.30 22.23 -15.35
C ARG A 101 -16.55 21.14 -16.39
N SER A 102 -16.15 19.90 -16.09
CA SER A 102 -16.34 18.76 -16.98
C SER A 102 -17.63 17.99 -16.69
N ASN A 103 -18.31 18.31 -15.58
CA ASN A 103 -19.52 17.62 -15.11
C ASN A 103 -19.26 16.11 -14.86
N LEU A 104 -18.02 15.76 -14.55
CA LEU A 104 -17.53 14.40 -14.36
C LEU A 104 -16.83 14.26 -13.01
N TYR A 105 -16.88 13.05 -12.47
CA TYR A 105 -16.05 12.68 -11.34
C TYR A 105 -14.64 12.41 -11.84
N GLU A 106 -13.70 13.29 -11.49
CA GLU A 106 -12.31 13.17 -11.88
C GLU A 106 -11.46 12.73 -10.68
N ILE A 107 -10.53 11.83 -10.96
CA ILE A 107 -9.48 11.44 -10.04
C ILE A 107 -8.28 12.30 -10.39
N SER A 108 -7.70 12.97 -9.40
CA SER A 108 -6.46 13.70 -9.67
C SER A 108 -5.30 12.71 -9.86
N ASP A 109 -4.39 13.00 -10.79
CA ASP A 109 -3.14 12.22 -10.97
C ASP A 109 -2.37 12.03 -9.65
N ARG A 110 -2.48 13.02 -8.76
CA ARG A 110 -1.87 13.00 -7.43
C ARG A 110 -2.48 11.91 -6.54
N GLU A 111 -3.80 11.76 -6.54
CA GLU A 111 -4.49 10.72 -5.76
C GLU A 111 -4.17 9.32 -6.29
N PHE A 112 -4.13 9.15 -7.61
CA PHE A 112 -3.76 7.86 -8.21
C PHE A 112 -2.32 7.46 -7.83
N LYS A 113 -1.35 8.37 -7.97
CA LYS A 113 0.04 8.12 -7.55
C LYS A 113 0.14 7.76 -6.07
N ALA A 114 -0.57 8.47 -5.20
CA ALA A 114 -0.56 8.21 -3.76
C ALA A 114 -1.12 6.81 -3.42
N ILE A 115 -2.20 6.36 -4.08
CA ILE A 115 -2.76 5.01 -3.87
C ILE A 115 -1.81 3.94 -4.39
N LYS A 116 -1.28 4.13 -5.61
CA LYS A 116 -0.34 3.19 -6.20
C LYS A 116 0.88 3.00 -5.30
N GLN A 117 1.44 4.09 -4.77
CA GLN A 117 2.53 4.04 -3.79
C GLN A 117 2.14 3.27 -2.53
N LYS A 118 0.96 3.53 -1.94
CA LYS A 118 0.48 2.78 -0.76
C LYS A 118 0.33 1.28 -1.04
N LEU A 119 -0.18 0.90 -2.21
CA LEU A 119 -0.35 -0.51 -2.60
C LEU A 119 0.98 -1.21 -2.82
N LEU A 120 1.90 -0.56 -3.54
CA LEU A 120 3.24 -1.10 -3.77
C LEU A 120 3.99 -1.26 -2.44
N PHE A 121 3.83 -0.29 -1.53
CA PHE A 121 4.44 -0.34 -0.21
C PHE A 121 3.95 -1.54 0.62
N LEU A 122 2.65 -1.82 0.64
CA LEU A 122 2.09 -3.00 1.29
C LEU A 122 2.66 -4.33 0.74
N LEU A 123 3.09 -4.35 -0.53
CA LEU A 123 3.64 -5.53 -1.20
C LEU A 123 5.17 -5.65 -1.12
N THR A 124 5.90 -4.57 -0.78
CA THR A 124 7.37 -4.56 -0.81
C THR A 124 7.99 -5.27 0.39
N ASN A 125 7.30 -5.32 1.53
CA ASN A 125 7.73 -6.11 2.72
C ASN A 125 6.56 -6.84 3.40
N PHE A 126 5.51 -7.19 2.65
CA PHE A 126 4.24 -7.71 3.22
C PHE A 126 3.64 -6.80 4.31
N GLY A 127 3.93 -5.49 4.26
CA GLY A 127 3.53 -4.53 5.30
C GLY A 127 4.25 -4.70 6.65
N GLN A 128 5.34 -5.47 6.71
CA GLN A 128 6.19 -5.58 7.89
C GLN A 128 7.09 -4.34 8.02
N PRO A 129 7.29 -3.82 9.25
CA PRO A 129 8.15 -2.68 9.48
C PRO A 129 9.63 -3.03 9.28
N PHE A 130 10.41 -2.06 8.79
CA PHE A 130 11.86 -2.19 8.71
C PHE A 130 12.50 -1.69 10.00
N ILE A 131 13.09 -2.61 10.77
CA ILE A 131 13.82 -2.30 12.00
C ILE A 131 15.31 -2.62 11.79
N TYR A 132 16.16 -1.63 12.01
CA TYR A 132 17.62 -1.76 11.86
C TYR A 132 18.31 -1.66 13.22
N VAL A 133 19.36 -2.44 13.44
CA VAL A 133 20.30 -2.17 14.52
C VAL A 133 21.19 -1.01 14.07
N GLU A 134 21.12 0.11 14.80
CA GLU A 134 21.93 1.29 14.50
C GLU A 134 23.16 1.37 15.40
N ASP A 135 23.03 1.01 16.68
CA ASP A 135 24.12 1.02 17.64
C ASP A 135 23.97 -0.15 18.63
N SER A 136 25.01 -0.97 18.80
CA SER A 136 25.05 -2.06 19.78
C SER A 136 25.70 -1.67 21.10
N ASN A 137 26.16 -0.43 21.23
CA ASN A 137 26.75 0.13 22.45
C ASN A 137 26.20 1.54 22.72
N TYR A 138 24.88 1.66 22.67
CA TYR A 138 24.20 2.94 22.80
C TYR A 138 24.56 3.64 24.11
N ARG A 139 24.95 4.91 24.01
CA ARG A 139 25.44 5.75 25.12
C ARG A 139 26.63 5.13 25.87
N ASN A 140 27.37 4.25 25.22
CA ASN A 140 28.48 3.49 25.81
C ASN A 140 28.07 2.61 27.01
N ARG A 141 26.84 2.07 26.99
CA ARG A 141 26.27 1.24 28.07
C ARG A 141 26.04 -0.22 27.68
N GLY A 142 26.43 -0.63 26.48
CA GLY A 142 26.12 -1.94 25.91
C GLY A 142 24.63 -2.14 25.61
N GLU A 143 23.87 -1.04 25.54
CA GLU A 143 22.45 -1.06 25.19
C GLU A 143 22.27 -1.15 23.68
N LEU A 144 21.22 -1.86 23.25
CA LEU A 144 20.89 -1.96 21.83
C LEU A 144 20.04 -0.77 21.43
N TYR A 145 20.39 -0.12 20.32
CA TYR A 145 19.60 0.91 19.67
C TYR A 145 19.10 0.41 18.32
N LEU A 146 17.78 0.33 18.23
CA LEU A 146 17.04 -0.04 17.05
C LEU A 146 16.40 1.21 16.46
N ARG A 147 16.43 1.35 15.14
CA ARG A 147 15.69 2.39 14.43
C ARG A 147 14.63 1.74 13.55
N HIS A 148 13.39 2.17 13.74
CA HIS A 148 12.32 1.95 12.79
C HIS A 148 12.49 2.91 11.61
N HIS A 149 12.70 2.36 10.41
CA HIS A 149 12.64 3.14 9.18
C HIS A 149 11.17 3.37 8.82
N HIS A 150 10.64 4.48 9.32
CA HIS A 150 9.24 4.84 9.17
C HIS A 150 8.96 5.32 7.74
N GLU A 151 8.29 4.48 6.96
CA GLU A 151 7.83 4.78 5.60
C GLU A 151 6.30 5.00 5.56
N GLY A 152 5.74 5.61 6.62
CA GLY A 152 4.31 5.95 6.71
C GLY A 152 3.42 4.85 7.28
N ILE A 153 3.99 3.77 7.84
CA ILE A 153 3.27 2.77 8.64
C ILE A 153 3.73 2.88 10.08
N ASP A 154 2.77 3.06 10.99
CA ASP A 154 3.04 3.05 12.42
C ASP A 154 3.19 1.63 12.95
N LEU A 155 4.01 1.48 13.99
CA LEU A 155 4.10 0.23 14.72
C LEU A 155 2.84 0.02 15.56
N LYS A 156 2.37 -1.22 15.63
CA LYS A 156 1.45 -1.62 16.69
C LYS A 156 2.22 -1.67 18.01
N LEU A 157 1.86 -0.78 18.93
CA LEU A 157 2.66 -0.55 20.15
C LEU A 157 2.68 -1.74 21.09
N ASP A 158 1.61 -2.53 21.14
CA ASP A 158 1.53 -3.80 21.86
C ASP A 158 2.53 -4.83 21.31
N GLU A 159 2.52 -5.06 19.98
CA GLU A 159 3.47 -5.97 19.33
C GLU A 159 4.93 -5.48 19.45
N ALA A 160 5.15 -4.17 19.34
CA ALA A 160 6.48 -3.56 19.51
C ALA A 160 7.01 -3.77 20.94
N ARG A 161 6.16 -3.61 21.96
CA ARG A 161 6.52 -3.86 23.37
C ARG A 161 6.89 -5.32 23.60
N ASP A 162 6.11 -6.27 23.10
CA ASP A 162 6.42 -7.70 23.26
C ASP A 162 7.68 -8.12 22.48
N THR A 163 7.92 -7.50 21.33
CA THR A 163 9.16 -7.67 20.55
C THR A 163 10.36 -7.18 21.34
N LEU A 164 10.29 -6.00 21.96
CA LEU A 164 11.37 -5.46 22.80
C LEU A 164 11.70 -6.40 23.98
N LYS A 165 10.70 -6.99 24.64
CA LYS A 165 10.93 -8.00 25.69
C LYS A 165 11.69 -9.21 25.15
N SER A 166 11.28 -9.70 23.99
CA SER A 166 11.88 -10.86 23.34
C SER A 166 13.34 -10.60 22.96
N ILE A 167 13.63 -9.43 22.38
CA ILE A 167 14.99 -9.02 22.02
C ILE A 167 15.83 -8.83 23.28
N GLN A 168 15.30 -8.17 24.31
CA GLN A 168 16.02 -7.94 25.57
C GLN A 168 16.37 -9.27 26.27
N THR A 169 15.52 -10.30 26.16
CA THR A 169 15.81 -11.63 26.71
C THR A 169 17.07 -12.23 26.10
N ILE A 170 17.31 -11.97 24.80
CA ILE A 170 18.48 -12.46 24.07
C ILE A 170 19.69 -11.53 24.30
N TRP A 171 19.46 -10.21 24.23
CA TRP A 171 20.52 -9.20 24.34
C TRP A 171 21.01 -8.98 25.77
N THR A 172 20.19 -9.31 26.78
CA THR A 172 20.42 -9.19 28.24
C THR A 172 20.63 -7.78 28.80
N ARG A 173 20.72 -6.77 27.93
CA ARG A 173 20.82 -5.35 28.27
C ARG A 173 19.62 -4.57 27.74
N PRO A 174 19.34 -3.35 28.23
CA PRO A 174 18.24 -2.55 27.73
C PRO A 174 18.25 -2.41 26.21
N VAL A 175 17.06 -2.50 25.62
CA VAL A 175 16.82 -2.35 24.18
C VAL A 175 15.97 -1.11 23.96
N ASN A 176 16.42 -0.24 23.07
CA ASN A 176 15.80 1.02 22.73
C ASN A 176 15.35 0.99 21.27
N LEU A 177 14.11 1.35 20.98
CA LEU A 177 13.54 1.43 19.64
C LEU A 177 13.07 2.85 19.35
N GLU A 178 13.74 3.51 18.44
CA GLU A 178 13.34 4.80 17.87
C GLU A 178 12.25 4.57 16.82
N THR A 179 11.09 5.21 16.98
CA THR A 179 9.97 5.20 16.04
C THR A 179 9.26 6.55 16.03
N ILE A 180 8.21 6.69 15.21
CA ILE A 180 7.29 7.82 15.23
C ILE A 180 5.96 7.34 15.84
N ILE A 181 5.40 8.14 16.75
CA ILE A 181 4.07 7.96 17.36
C ILE A 181 3.38 9.33 17.32
N ASP A 182 2.17 9.43 16.76
CA ASP A 182 1.42 10.68 16.65
C ASP A 182 2.25 11.84 16.06
N GLU A 183 3.02 11.57 15.00
CA GLU A 183 3.97 12.50 14.33
C GLU A 183 5.18 12.93 15.15
N SER A 184 5.27 12.53 16.42
CA SER A 184 6.40 12.78 17.30
C SER A 184 7.40 11.63 17.27
N LYS A 185 8.69 11.96 17.25
CA LYS A 185 9.77 10.99 17.34
C LYS A 185 9.82 10.47 18.78
N THR A 186 9.70 9.17 18.97
CA THR A 186 9.55 8.55 20.29
C THR A 186 10.52 7.39 20.45
N LEU A 187 11.14 7.30 21.62
CA LEU A 187 12.01 6.21 22.02
C LEU A 187 11.26 5.27 22.96
N LEU A 188 11.02 4.05 22.50
CA LEU A 188 10.49 2.96 23.30
C LEU A 188 11.65 2.18 23.90
N THR A 189 11.73 2.07 25.22
CA THR A 189 12.80 1.33 25.90
C THR A 189 12.21 0.22 26.73
N PHE A 190 12.86 -0.95 26.71
CA PHE A 190 12.62 -2.01 27.68
C PHE A 190 13.93 -2.37 28.38
N ASP A 191 13.96 -2.25 29.71
CA ASP A 191 15.16 -2.47 30.52
C ASP A 191 15.29 -3.90 31.08
N GLY A 192 14.31 -4.76 30.82
CA GLY A 192 14.20 -6.10 31.39
C GLY A 192 13.09 -6.23 32.41
N THR A 193 12.57 -5.10 32.92
CA THR A 193 11.46 -5.07 33.88
C THR A 193 10.30 -4.21 33.42
N GLU A 194 10.59 -3.01 32.91
CA GLU A 194 9.58 -2.02 32.60
C GLU A 194 9.75 -1.43 31.20
N HIS A 195 8.62 -1.04 30.60
CA HIS A 195 8.60 -0.27 29.37
C HIS A 195 8.60 1.22 29.70
N LYS A 196 9.46 1.96 29.02
CA LYS A 196 9.52 3.42 29.06
C LYS A 196 9.28 3.97 27.67
N GLU A 197 8.62 5.11 27.62
CA GLU A 197 8.30 5.83 26.40
C GLU A 197 8.73 7.28 26.60
N ILE A 198 9.65 7.74 25.75
CA ILE A 198 10.23 9.07 25.86
C ILE A 198 10.10 9.75 24.50
N GLU A 199 9.30 10.82 24.46
CA GLU A 199 9.25 11.70 23.31
C GLU A 199 10.59 12.43 23.14
N MET A 200 11.16 12.36 21.94
CA MET A 200 12.43 12.98 21.59
C MET A 200 12.13 14.34 20.98
N ASN A 201 12.42 15.41 21.73
CA ASN A 201 12.37 16.76 21.18
C ASN A 201 13.39 16.90 20.03
N LYS A 202 12.96 17.56 18.95
CA LYS A 202 13.78 17.89 17.77
C LYS A 202 15.05 18.66 18.13
#